data_AF-A0A9W8ZGA7-F1
#
_entry.id   AF-A0A9W8ZGA7-F1
#
_cell.length_a   1.000
_cell.length_b   1.000
_cell.length_c   1.000
_cell.angle_alpha   90.00
_cell.angle_beta   90.00
_cell.angle_gamma   90.00
#
_symmetry.space_group_name_H-M   'P 1'
#
loop_
_entity.id
_entity.type
_entity.pdbx_description
1 polymer ?
#
loop_
_entity_poly.entity_id
_entity_poly.type
_entity_poly.pdbx_seq_one_letter_code
_entity_poly.pdbx_strand_id
1 'polypeptide(L)'
;MVPSYLPWQTAGYSNIGYQLLSYVLESMTGKKFVDILNARVVKPLGLQHTYFENAPPSQGVIPTTTKDDYWWVNLGDANAGGNMYSSANDLSTLGHAILSSRLIKPSLTRRWLNPVTFSADFAAAVGAPWGVRRIQLDPFNQPYRSISVYTKAGTFRKYTAFLTLLKEYNLGFTIMMAGKSLVNNFMVADMLGAALIPAYDKAARDEANELYSGVYVSQGASAMPNSSLIITTDPKKPGLGIVSWISNGTNMIETAIQLQTGSNGTAARAEARLYYTQLETQAKNGEKRQSWKAVYEDTGFPSAPGPLLFSTGCGAWVGLTGVTYGSLPLDEFVFDFDSTGNVRSVTNLALRTTLYKVDLHQSTDLLPALCNNVCPFLVQH
;
A
#
# COMPACT_ATOMS: atom_id res chain seq x y z
N MET A 1 -14.84 -12.35 33.65
CA MET A 1 -15.46 -11.26 32.88
C MET A 1 -16.64 -11.84 32.14
N VAL A 2 -17.78 -11.15 32.11
CA VAL A 2 -18.96 -11.60 31.37
C VAL A 2 -18.84 -11.21 29.89
N PRO A 3 -19.27 -12.05 28.94
CA PRO A 3 -19.29 -11.67 27.52
C PRO A 3 -20.11 -10.39 27.29
N SER A 4 -19.59 -9.45 26.50
CA SER A 4 -20.31 -8.20 26.19
C SER A 4 -21.26 -8.33 24.99
N TYR A 5 -20.85 -9.09 23.97
CA TYR A 5 -21.61 -9.29 22.73
C TYR A 5 -21.43 -10.72 22.23
N LEU A 6 -22.32 -11.16 21.32
CA LEU A 6 -22.11 -12.39 20.56
C LEU A 6 -20.82 -12.30 19.73
N PRO A 7 -20.11 -13.43 19.51
CA PRO A 7 -18.98 -13.47 18.60
C PRO A 7 -19.35 -12.88 17.24
N TRP A 8 -18.45 -12.08 16.67
CA TRP A 8 -18.63 -11.40 15.37
C TRP A 8 -19.79 -10.38 15.27
N GLN A 9 -20.40 -9.96 16.39
CA GLN A 9 -21.45 -8.93 16.38
C GLN A 9 -20.92 -7.50 16.19
N THR A 10 -19.88 -7.12 16.94
CA THR A 10 -19.25 -5.79 16.86
C THR A 10 -17.83 -5.85 17.44
N ALA A 11 -16.98 -4.89 17.05
CA ALA A 11 -15.63 -4.80 17.60
C ALA A 11 -15.67 -4.40 19.08
N GLY A 12 -15.02 -5.20 19.93
CA GLY A 12 -14.81 -4.90 21.34
C GLY A 12 -13.35 -5.08 21.72
N TYR A 13 -12.75 -4.05 22.34
CA TYR A 13 -11.36 -4.14 22.80
C TYR A 13 -11.26 -5.02 24.04
N SER A 14 -10.30 -5.96 24.06
CA SER A 14 -10.12 -6.87 25.20
C SER A 14 -8.65 -7.22 25.42
N ASN A 15 -8.06 -6.72 26.49
CA ASN A 15 -6.73 -7.15 26.95
C ASN A 15 -6.74 -8.63 27.38
N ILE A 16 -7.85 -9.11 27.97
CA ILE A 16 -8.03 -10.52 28.33
C ILE A 16 -8.00 -11.40 27.08
N GLY A 17 -8.48 -10.91 25.93
CA GLY A 17 -8.35 -11.61 24.66
C GLY A 17 -6.89 -11.94 24.29
N TYR A 18 -5.95 -11.02 24.55
CA TYR A 18 -4.51 -11.27 24.32
C TYR A 18 -3.88 -12.19 25.36
N GLN A 19 -4.35 -12.13 26.61
CA GLN A 19 -3.97 -13.11 27.65
C GLN A 19 -4.43 -14.53 27.28
N LEU A 20 -5.66 -14.69 26.78
CA LEU A 20 -6.13 -15.98 26.29
C LEU A 20 -5.33 -16.44 25.07
N LEU A 21 -4.97 -15.51 24.17
CA LEU A 21 -4.12 -15.82 23.02
C LEU A 21 -2.73 -16.32 23.46
N SER A 22 -2.13 -15.76 24.51
CA SER A 22 -0.86 -16.29 25.04
C SER A 22 -1.03 -17.72 25.55
N TYR A 23 -2.07 -18.03 26.33
CA TYR A 23 -2.29 -19.40 26.81
C TYR A 23 -2.54 -20.40 25.66
N VAL A 24 -3.23 -19.98 24.60
CA VAL A 24 -3.42 -20.83 23.40
C VAL A 24 -2.06 -21.14 22.77
N LEU A 25 -1.18 -20.15 22.62
CA LEU A 25 0.16 -20.37 22.08
C LEU A 25 1.01 -21.30 22.98
N GLU A 26 0.91 -21.14 24.29
CA GLU A 26 1.60 -22.00 25.25
C GLU A 26 1.09 -23.44 25.17
N SER A 27 -0.24 -23.64 25.16
CA SER A 27 -0.87 -24.95 25.03
C SER A 27 -0.49 -25.66 23.72
N MET A 28 -0.50 -24.93 22.60
CA MET A 28 -0.15 -25.48 21.28
C MET A 28 1.32 -25.89 21.15
N THR A 29 2.22 -25.24 21.90
CA THR A 29 3.68 -25.41 21.70
C THR A 29 4.38 -26.09 22.88
N GLY A 30 3.73 -26.18 24.04
CA GLY A 30 4.34 -26.63 25.30
C GLY A 30 5.42 -25.70 25.85
N LYS A 31 5.51 -24.45 25.36
CA LYS A 31 6.54 -23.46 25.76
C LYS A 31 5.89 -22.25 26.41
N LYS A 32 6.61 -21.55 27.30
CA LYS A 32 6.13 -20.27 27.86
C LYS A 32 6.03 -19.20 26.78
N PHE A 33 5.07 -18.29 26.90
CA PHE A 33 4.84 -17.22 25.92
C PHE A 33 6.08 -16.38 25.65
N VAL A 34 6.82 -16.01 26.71
CA VAL A 34 8.08 -15.24 26.61
C VAL A 34 9.14 -15.96 25.76
N ASP A 35 9.21 -17.29 25.84
CA ASP A 35 10.15 -18.09 25.05
C ASP A 35 9.73 -18.15 23.58
N ILE A 36 8.41 -18.24 23.32
CA ILE A 36 7.84 -18.20 21.97
C ILE A 36 8.12 -16.83 21.34
N LEU A 37 7.80 -15.74 22.04
CA LEU A 37 8.05 -14.36 21.60
C LEU A 37 9.54 -14.15 21.28
N ASN A 38 10.42 -14.60 22.17
CA ASN A 38 11.86 -14.46 21.97
C ASN A 38 12.36 -15.25 20.75
N ALA A 39 11.93 -16.51 20.60
CA ALA A 39 12.37 -17.38 19.53
C ALA A 39 11.78 -17.01 18.15
N ARG A 40 10.56 -16.46 18.11
CA ARG A 40 9.83 -16.20 16.87
C ARG A 40 9.89 -14.74 16.40
N VAL A 41 10.13 -13.77 17.29
CA VAL A 41 10.08 -12.35 16.96
C VAL A 41 11.36 -11.62 17.37
N VAL A 42 11.71 -11.60 18.66
CA VAL A 42 12.80 -10.77 19.18
C VAL A 42 14.15 -11.17 18.59
N LYS A 43 14.54 -12.44 18.69
CA LYS A 43 15.83 -12.92 18.15
C LYS A 43 15.90 -12.86 16.62
N PRO A 44 14.90 -13.34 15.85
CA PRO A 44 14.97 -13.30 14.38
C PRO A 44 15.04 -11.89 13.79
N LEU A 45 14.49 -10.90 14.48
CA LEU A 45 14.56 -9.50 14.07
C LEU A 45 15.74 -8.73 14.67
N GLY A 46 16.44 -9.31 15.66
CA GLY A 46 17.55 -8.65 16.35
C GLY A 46 17.09 -7.45 17.20
N LEU A 47 15.94 -7.56 17.87
CA LEU A 47 15.39 -6.49 18.71
C LEU A 47 16.14 -6.44 20.05
N GLN A 48 17.19 -5.63 20.14
CA GLN A 48 18.14 -5.63 21.27
C GLN A 48 17.62 -4.92 22.53
N HIS A 49 16.61 -4.06 22.38
CA HIS A 49 16.04 -3.22 23.44
C HIS A 49 14.55 -3.52 23.64
N THR A 50 14.13 -4.75 23.35
CA THR A 50 12.75 -5.21 23.53
C THR A 50 12.70 -6.29 24.59
N TYR A 51 11.90 -6.04 25.63
CA TYR A 51 11.81 -6.88 26.82
C TYR A 51 10.36 -7.21 27.11
N PHE A 52 10.10 -8.48 27.45
CA PHE A 52 8.77 -8.87 27.92
C PHE A 52 8.50 -8.32 29.33
N GLU A 53 9.51 -8.34 30.20
CA GLU A 53 9.48 -7.85 31.57
C GLU A 53 10.87 -7.34 31.96
N ASN A 54 10.96 -6.59 33.08
CA ASN A 54 12.23 -6.25 33.75
C ASN A 54 13.27 -5.53 32.87
N ALA A 55 12.83 -4.61 32.01
CA ALA A 55 13.76 -3.80 31.21
C ALA A 55 14.75 -3.02 32.12
N PRO A 56 16.04 -2.94 31.75
CA PRO A 56 17.02 -2.18 32.52
C PRO A 56 16.67 -0.69 32.58
N PRO A 57 16.62 -0.05 33.78
CA PRO A 57 16.36 1.38 33.91
C PRO A 57 17.36 2.25 33.14
N SER A 58 18.60 1.80 33.00
CA SER A 58 19.65 2.50 32.24
C SER A 58 19.35 2.64 30.75
N GLN A 59 18.39 1.87 30.23
CA GLN A 59 17.92 1.94 28.84
C GLN A 59 16.53 2.59 28.71
N GLY A 60 15.90 2.92 29.83
CA GLY A 60 14.56 3.50 29.88
C GLY A 60 14.56 5.02 30.01
N VAL A 61 13.45 5.63 29.62
CA VAL A 61 13.16 7.03 29.97
C VAL A 61 12.21 7.00 31.16
N ILE A 62 12.71 7.28 32.36
CA ILE A 62 11.93 7.22 33.61
C ILE A 62 11.71 8.66 34.10
N PRO A 63 10.50 9.23 33.97
CA PRO A 63 10.24 10.64 34.24
C PRO A 63 10.53 11.08 35.69
N THR A 64 10.29 10.20 36.66
CA THR A 64 10.51 10.48 38.09
C THR A 64 11.36 9.38 38.72
N THR A 65 10.77 8.26 39.12
CA THR A 65 11.48 7.16 39.79
C THR A 65 10.93 5.83 39.29
N THR A 66 11.75 4.77 39.34
CA THR A 66 11.30 3.43 38.93
C THR A 66 10.05 2.97 39.68
N LYS A 67 9.92 3.38 40.95
CA LYS A 67 8.77 3.08 41.79
C LYS A 67 7.53 3.89 41.41
N ASP A 68 7.65 5.21 41.33
CA ASP A 68 6.50 6.10 41.09
C ASP A 68 5.97 5.98 39.65
N ASP A 69 6.85 5.62 38.72
CA ASP A 69 6.50 5.41 37.32
C ASP A 69 6.11 3.96 37.02
N TYR A 70 6.12 3.06 38.01
CA TYR A 70 5.76 1.66 37.83
C TYR A 70 6.64 0.96 36.78
N TRP A 71 7.92 1.32 36.71
CA TRP A 71 8.83 0.85 35.66
C TRP A 71 9.00 -0.66 35.65
N TRP A 72 8.93 -1.34 36.80
CA TRP A 72 9.02 -2.82 36.90
C TRP A 72 7.71 -3.45 37.35
N VAL A 73 6.58 -2.86 37.01
CA VAL A 73 5.29 -3.47 37.31
C VAL A 73 5.19 -4.84 36.64
N ASN A 74 4.63 -5.80 37.36
CA ASN A 74 4.28 -7.10 36.82
C ASN A 74 2.76 -7.25 36.87
N LEU A 75 2.11 -7.41 35.71
CA LEU A 75 0.66 -7.61 35.62
C LEU A 75 0.28 -9.09 35.68
N GLY A 76 1.24 -9.97 35.99
CA GLY A 76 1.09 -11.42 35.93
C GLY A 76 0.73 -11.87 34.52
N ASP A 77 -0.27 -12.74 34.43
CA ASP A 77 -0.73 -13.28 33.16
C ASP A 77 -1.27 -12.21 32.18
N ALA A 78 -1.64 -11.03 32.69
CA ALA A 78 -2.07 -9.92 31.83
C ALA A 78 -0.92 -9.23 31.08
N ASN A 79 0.35 -9.62 31.31
CA ASN A 79 1.52 -9.02 30.63
C ASN A 79 1.43 -9.10 29.10
N ALA A 80 0.89 -10.20 28.56
CA ALA A 80 0.65 -10.38 27.13
C ALA A 80 -0.31 -9.32 26.53
N GLY A 81 -1.12 -8.68 27.37
CA GLY A 81 -2.06 -7.62 26.97
C GLY A 81 -1.43 -6.23 26.82
N GLY A 82 -0.19 -6.00 27.26
CA GLY A 82 0.46 -4.70 27.04
C GLY A 82 1.56 -4.26 28.01
N ASN A 83 2.27 -5.16 28.71
CA ASN A 83 3.31 -4.80 29.68
C ASN A 83 4.75 -4.94 29.14
N MET A 84 4.92 -4.85 27.81
CA MET A 84 6.23 -4.99 27.17
C MET A 84 6.95 -3.66 27.06
N TYR A 85 8.28 -3.73 27.03
CA TYR A 85 9.18 -2.60 26.84
C TYR A 85 9.83 -2.71 25.47
N SER A 86 10.04 -1.59 24.82
CA SER A 86 10.78 -1.54 23.55
C SER A 86 11.44 -0.18 23.37
N SER A 87 12.28 -0.05 22.35
CA SER A 87 12.80 1.23 21.87
C SER A 87 12.07 1.65 20.58
N ALA A 88 12.11 2.94 20.26
CA ALA A 88 11.57 3.42 18.98
C ALA A 88 12.25 2.74 17.78
N ASN A 89 13.55 2.43 17.88
CA ASN A 89 14.31 1.76 16.83
C ASN A 89 13.88 0.30 16.62
N ASP A 90 13.66 -0.44 17.72
CA ASP A 90 13.19 -1.83 17.67
C ASP A 90 11.75 -1.90 17.12
N LEU A 91 10.87 -0.99 17.53
CA LEU A 91 9.51 -0.92 16.99
C LEU A 91 9.50 -0.52 15.51
N SER A 92 10.39 0.37 15.06
CA SER A 92 10.57 0.67 13.64
C SER A 92 11.09 -0.55 12.86
N THR A 93 12.02 -1.32 13.44
CA THR A 93 12.49 -2.59 12.87
C THR A 93 11.36 -3.61 12.75
N LEU A 94 10.51 -3.72 13.77
CA LEU A 94 9.31 -4.55 13.75
C LEU A 94 8.34 -4.09 12.66
N GLY A 95 8.06 -2.79 12.56
CA GLY A 95 7.18 -2.23 11.53
C GLY A 95 7.66 -2.53 10.11
N HIS A 96 8.95 -2.32 9.85
CA HIS A 96 9.57 -2.66 8.56
C HIS A 96 9.48 -4.16 8.28
N ALA A 97 9.75 -5.02 9.28
CA ALA A 97 9.67 -6.47 9.13
C ALA A 97 8.24 -6.97 8.84
N ILE A 98 7.21 -6.28 9.37
CA ILE A 98 5.81 -6.55 9.03
C ILE A 98 5.56 -6.18 7.58
N LEU A 99 5.88 -4.96 7.16
CA LEU A 99 5.64 -4.47 5.80
C LEU A 99 6.39 -5.32 4.75
N SER A 100 7.62 -5.72 5.05
CA SER A 100 8.44 -6.56 4.17
C SER A 100 8.15 -8.06 4.28
N SER A 101 7.15 -8.47 5.09
CA SER A 101 6.80 -9.89 5.29
C SER A 101 7.98 -10.79 5.71
N ARG A 102 8.87 -10.27 6.57
CA ARG A 102 10.12 -10.95 6.95
C ARG A 102 9.89 -12.24 7.75
N LEU A 103 8.88 -12.26 8.62
CA LEU A 103 8.62 -13.39 9.52
C LEU A 103 7.48 -14.31 9.08
N ILE A 104 6.54 -13.80 8.28
CA ILE A 104 5.37 -14.53 7.82
C ILE A 104 5.21 -14.37 6.31
N LYS A 105 4.56 -15.34 5.66
CA LYS A 105 4.41 -15.33 4.19
C LYS A 105 3.74 -14.04 3.71
N PRO A 106 4.15 -13.47 2.57
CA PRO A 106 3.56 -12.23 2.04
C PRO A 106 2.04 -12.25 1.91
N SER A 107 1.44 -13.38 1.50
CA SER A 107 -0.01 -13.52 1.42
C SER A 107 -0.70 -13.42 2.78
N LEU A 108 -0.06 -13.92 3.85
CA LEU A 108 -0.59 -13.84 5.20
C LEU A 108 -0.45 -12.42 5.76
N THR A 109 0.67 -11.73 5.50
CA THR A 109 0.84 -10.31 5.84
C THR A 109 -0.24 -9.47 5.17
N ARG A 110 -0.47 -9.64 3.86
CA ARG A 110 -1.52 -8.90 3.14
C ARG A 110 -2.90 -9.16 3.73
N ARG A 111 -3.22 -10.42 4.06
CA ARG A 111 -4.47 -10.75 4.75
C ARG A 111 -4.56 -10.07 6.13
N TRP A 112 -3.46 -10.06 6.87
CA TRP A 112 -3.38 -9.48 8.21
C TRP A 112 -3.53 -7.96 8.22
N LEU A 113 -3.00 -7.28 7.19
CA LEU A 113 -3.15 -5.84 6.95
C LEU A 113 -4.38 -5.52 6.09
N ASN A 114 -5.53 -6.07 6.49
CA ASN A 114 -6.85 -5.68 6.02
C ASN A 114 -7.77 -5.38 7.22
N PRO A 115 -8.76 -4.48 7.05
CA PRO A 115 -9.82 -4.31 8.02
C PRO A 115 -10.62 -5.59 8.20
N VAL A 116 -11.14 -5.81 9.41
CA VAL A 116 -12.06 -6.91 9.73
C VAL A 116 -13.50 -6.39 9.83
N THR A 117 -13.71 -5.25 10.47
CA THR A 117 -15.02 -4.60 10.57
C THR A 117 -14.90 -3.08 10.63
N PHE A 118 -15.91 -2.37 10.15
CA PHE A 118 -15.98 -0.91 10.28
C PHE A 118 -16.35 -0.50 11.70
N SER A 119 -15.93 0.70 12.08
CA SER A 119 -16.42 1.37 13.28
C SER A 119 -17.61 2.27 12.95
N ALA A 120 -18.17 2.95 13.95
CA ALA A 120 -19.19 3.98 13.71
C ALA A 120 -18.63 5.23 12.98
N ASP A 121 -17.32 5.46 13.02
CA ASP A 121 -16.65 6.49 12.20
C ASP A 121 -16.41 5.91 10.80
N PHE A 122 -16.96 6.58 9.77
CA PHE A 122 -16.82 6.20 8.35
C PHE A 122 -15.36 6.11 7.88
N ALA A 123 -14.45 6.86 8.51
CA ALA A 123 -13.04 6.82 8.20
C ALA A 123 -12.29 5.73 8.97
N ALA A 124 -12.93 5.01 9.90
CA ALA A 124 -12.24 4.08 10.79
C ALA A 124 -12.80 2.66 10.76
N ALA A 125 -11.88 1.71 10.87
CA ALA A 125 -12.15 0.29 10.94
C ALA A 125 -11.20 -0.39 11.95
N VAL A 126 -11.51 -1.62 12.30
CA VAL A 126 -10.72 -2.44 13.21
C VAL A 126 -10.27 -3.70 12.47
N GLY A 127 -8.97 -3.99 12.55
CA GLY A 127 -8.32 -5.22 12.10
C GLY A 127 -7.97 -6.14 13.27
N ALA A 128 -6.95 -6.98 13.11
CA ALA A 128 -6.56 -7.95 14.13
C ALA A 128 -5.04 -7.92 14.39
N PRO A 129 -4.45 -6.90 15.05
CA PRO A 129 -5.06 -6.07 16.10
C PRO A 129 -5.23 -4.59 15.75
N TRP A 130 -5.17 -4.26 14.46
CA TRP A 130 -4.95 -2.90 13.98
C TRP A 130 -6.12 -1.96 14.22
N GLY A 131 -5.86 -0.75 14.70
CA GLY A 131 -6.74 0.39 14.43
C GLY A 131 -6.47 0.87 13.01
N VAL A 132 -7.49 0.92 12.16
CA VAL A 132 -7.34 1.29 10.76
C VAL A 132 -8.04 2.61 10.50
N ARG A 133 -7.35 3.57 9.87
CA ARG A 133 -7.91 4.86 9.46
C ARG A 133 -7.71 5.08 7.97
N ARG A 134 -8.77 5.46 7.27
CA ARG A 134 -8.72 5.90 5.87
C ARG A 134 -8.43 7.38 5.83
N ILE A 135 -7.38 7.76 5.10
CA ILE A 135 -6.99 9.15 4.89
C ILE A 135 -7.26 9.49 3.42
N GLN A 136 -8.08 10.51 3.17
CA GLN A 136 -8.25 11.09 1.83
C GLN A 136 -7.08 12.01 1.54
N LEU A 137 -6.40 11.80 0.41
CA LEU A 137 -5.20 12.56 0.05
C LEU A 137 -5.54 13.95 -0.50
N ASP A 138 -6.66 14.07 -1.22
CA ASP A 138 -7.17 15.33 -1.76
C ASP A 138 -8.71 15.29 -1.72
N PRO A 139 -9.32 15.66 -0.59
CA PRO A 139 -10.77 15.51 -0.39
C PRO A 139 -11.62 16.42 -1.29
N PHE A 140 -11.01 17.46 -1.88
CA PHE A 140 -11.73 18.44 -2.69
C PHE A 140 -11.72 18.09 -4.17
N ASN A 141 -10.55 17.73 -4.72
CA ASN A 141 -10.45 17.43 -6.16
C ASN A 141 -10.44 15.92 -6.46
N GLN A 142 -10.11 15.07 -5.47
CA GLN A 142 -10.03 13.61 -5.64
C GLN A 142 -10.65 12.88 -4.43
N PRO A 143 -11.96 13.07 -4.17
CA PRO A 143 -12.60 12.59 -2.94
C PRO A 143 -12.54 11.07 -2.73
N TYR A 144 -12.26 10.30 -3.79
CA TYR A 144 -12.13 8.84 -3.74
C TYR A 144 -10.68 8.36 -3.55
N ARG A 145 -9.68 9.23 -3.71
CA ARG A 145 -8.27 8.88 -3.53
C ARG A 145 -7.92 8.85 -2.05
N SER A 146 -7.69 7.65 -1.53
CA SER A 146 -7.42 7.42 -0.13
C SER A 146 -6.39 6.32 0.09
N ILE A 147 -5.72 6.37 1.24
CA ILE A 147 -4.84 5.32 1.75
C ILE A 147 -5.39 4.78 3.05
N SER A 148 -4.96 3.57 3.45
CA SER A 148 -5.33 2.97 4.73
C SER A 148 -4.12 2.88 5.65
N VAL A 149 -4.21 3.56 6.79
CA VAL A 149 -3.16 3.58 7.81
C VAL A 149 -3.50 2.57 8.90
N TYR A 150 -2.54 1.69 9.21
CA TYR A 150 -2.69 0.67 10.26
C TYR A 150 -1.90 1.11 11.48
N THR A 151 -2.56 1.14 12.63
CA THR A 151 -1.97 1.69 13.85
C THR A 151 -2.17 0.75 15.03
N LYS A 152 -1.26 0.82 15.99
CA LYS A 152 -1.49 0.27 17.32
C LYS A 152 -1.03 1.27 18.37
N ALA A 153 -2.00 1.78 19.13
CA ALA A 153 -1.76 2.59 20.31
C ALA A 153 -1.60 1.71 21.55
N GLY A 154 -0.77 2.15 22.48
CA GLY A 154 -0.63 1.60 23.82
C GLY A 154 -0.43 2.74 24.82
N THR A 155 -1.06 2.61 25.98
CA THR A 155 -0.90 3.54 27.10
C THR A 155 -0.83 2.73 28.39
N PHE A 156 0.23 2.95 29.16
CA PHE A 156 0.34 2.46 30.52
C PHE A 156 0.83 3.59 31.41
N ARG A 157 -0.09 4.16 32.21
CA ARG A 157 0.16 5.30 33.09
C ARG A 157 0.81 6.47 32.33
N LYS A 158 2.09 6.74 32.57
CA LYS A 158 2.86 7.85 31.99
C LYS A 158 3.56 7.47 30.69
N TYR A 159 3.45 6.22 30.24
CA TYR A 159 4.06 5.74 29.01
C TYR A 159 3.03 5.57 27.92
N THR A 160 3.33 6.09 26.74
CA THR A 160 2.52 5.89 25.54
C THR A 160 3.38 5.42 24.39
N ALA A 161 2.84 4.54 23.56
CA ALA A 161 3.47 4.05 22.34
C ALA A 161 2.46 4.02 21.19
N PHE A 162 2.93 4.30 19.98
CA PHE A 162 2.11 4.32 18.78
C PHE A 162 2.94 3.85 17.60
N LEU A 163 2.58 2.68 17.06
CA LEU A 163 3.15 2.17 15.82
C LEU A 163 2.21 2.50 14.67
N THR A 164 2.75 3.02 13.58
CA THR A 164 2.01 3.34 12.34
C THR A 164 2.63 2.64 11.15
N LEU A 165 1.79 2.01 10.32
CA LEU A 165 2.17 1.36 9.07
C LEU A 165 1.35 1.94 7.91
N LEU A 166 2.05 2.40 6.87
CA LEU A 166 1.53 2.93 5.62
C LEU A 166 1.92 1.95 4.50
N LYS A 167 1.07 0.94 4.27
CA LYS A 167 1.40 -0.18 3.39
C LYS A 167 1.60 0.23 1.94
N GLU A 168 0.93 1.29 1.49
CA GLU A 168 0.99 1.83 0.14
C GLU A 168 2.36 2.43 -0.18
N TYR A 169 3.07 2.94 0.84
CA TYR A 169 4.41 3.51 0.70
C TYR A 169 5.51 2.56 1.18
N ASN A 170 5.17 1.42 1.77
CA ASN A 170 6.11 0.56 2.49
C ASN A 170 6.89 1.33 3.59
N LEU A 171 6.24 2.31 4.21
CA LEU A 171 6.80 3.20 5.23
C LEU A 171 5.93 3.21 6.50
N GLY A 172 6.45 3.82 7.56
CA GLY A 172 5.76 3.95 8.83
C GLY A 172 6.55 4.81 9.79
N PHE A 173 6.01 5.02 10.99
CA PHE A 173 6.71 5.70 12.07
C PHE A 173 6.23 5.22 13.43
N THR A 174 7.09 5.41 14.43
CA THR A 174 6.82 5.06 15.82
C THR A 174 6.88 6.33 16.67
N ILE A 175 5.88 6.53 17.54
CA ILE A 175 5.88 7.58 18.56
C ILE A 175 5.91 6.92 19.93
N MET A 176 6.88 7.27 20.76
CA MET A 176 6.96 6.85 22.16
C MET A 176 7.13 8.07 23.04
N MET A 177 6.33 8.18 24.09
CA MET A 177 6.41 9.28 25.05
C MET A 177 6.39 8.74 26.48
N ALA A 178 7.11 9.43 27.36
CA ALA A 178 7.16 9.15 28.78
C ALA A 178 6.95 10.45 29.56
N GLY A 179 6.08 10.40 30.57
CA GLY A 179 5.79 11.53 31.46
C GLY A 179 4.45 12.20 31.16
N LYS A 180 4.28 13.41 31.71
CA LYS A 180 3.07 14.22 31.49
C LYS A 180 3.25 15.02 30.20
N SER A 181 2.48 14.67 29.17
CA SER A 181 2.48 15.40 27.89
C SER A 181 1.22 16.25 27.75
N LEU A 182 1.36 17.41 27.10
CA LEU A 182 0.23 18.25 26.66
C LEU A 182 -0.40 17.73 25.36
N VAL A 183 0.28 16.83 24.65
CA VAL A 183 -0.19 16.20 23.41
C VAL A 183 -0.28 14.68 23.61
N ASN A 184 -1.20 14.04 22.88
CA ASN A 184 -1.28 12.58 22.85
C ASN A 184 -0.66 12.02 21.55
N ASN A 185 -0.46 10.70 21.50
CA ASN A 185 0.14 10.04 20.34
C ASN A 185 -0.61 10.31 19.02
N PHE A 186 -1.94 10.42 19.04
CA PHE A 186 -2.73 10.68 17.85
C PHE A 186 -2.50 12.10 17.31
N MET A 187 -2.43 13.10 18.19
CA MET A 187 -2.12 14.49 17.79
C MET A 187 -0.74 14.59 17.13
N VAL A 188 0.26 13.89 17.70
CA VAL A 188 1.61 13.84 17.10
C VAL A 188 1.58 13.09 15.77
N ALA A 189 0.80 12.00 15.67
CA ALA A 189 0.62 11.26 14.42
C ALA A 189 -0.07 12.11 13.33
N ASP A 190 -1.03 12.97 13.68
CA ASP A 190 -1.67 13.89 12.75
C ASP A 190 -0.67 14.93 12.22
N MET A 191 0.17 15.49 13.10
CA MET A 191 1.22 16.44 12.70
C MET A 191 2.26 15.78 11.76
N LEU A 192 2.73 14.59 12.13
CA LEU A 192 3.64 13.81 11.29
C LEU A 192 3.00 13.41 9.96
N GLY A 193 1.74 12.94 10.00
CA GLY A 193 0.99 12.54 8.81
C GLY A 193 0.81 13.69 7.83
N ALA A 194 0.45 14.88 8.32
CA ALA A 194 0.28 16.08 7.51
C ALA A 194 1.57 16.51 6.79
N ALA A 195 2.73 16.30 7.41
CA ALA A 195 4.02 16.60 6.81
C ALA A 195 4.53 15.49 5.87
N LEU A 196 4.39 14.22 6.29
CA LEU A 196 5.05 13.09 5.64
C LEU A 196 4.24 12.49 4.50
N ILE A 197 2.92 12.34 4.64
CA ILE A 197 2.09 11.66 3.63
C ILE A 197 2.16 12.36 2.27
N PRO A 198 2.01 13.71 2.17
CA PRO A 198 2.15 14.39 0.88
C PRO A 198 3.54 14.25 0.28
N ALA A 199 4.59 14.24 1.11
CA ALA A 199 5.97 14.06 0.66
C ALA A 199 6.20 12.64 0.13
N TYR A 200 5.68 11.62 0.81
CA TYR A 200 5.76 10.23 0.37
C TYR A 200 4.98 10.00 -0.93
N ASP A 201 3.79 10.58 -1.05
CA ASP A 201 3.00 10.53 -2.28
C ASP A 201 3.72 11.18 -3.47
N LYS A 202 4.36 12.33 -3.24
CA LYS A 202 5.17 12.99 -4.25
C LYS A 202 6.38 12.14 -4.64
N ALA A 203 7.16 11.66 -3.67
CA ALA A 203 8.35 10.85 -3.93
C ALA A 203 8.02 9.57 -4.70
N ALA A 204 6.98 8.84 -4.27
CA ALA A 204 6.53 7.63 -4.96
C ALA A 204 6.09 7.92 -6.41
N ARG A 205 5.46 9.08 -6.66
CA ARG A 205 5.09 9.51 -8.01
C ARG A 205 6.33 9.88 -8.84
N ASP A 206 7.28 10.63 -8.28
CA ASP A 206 8.50 11.04 -8.99
C ASP A 206 9.33 9.81 -9.39
N GLU A 207 9.50 8.84 -8.48
CA GLU A 207 10.18 7.56 -8.76
C GLU A 207 9.45 6.75 -9.83
N ALA A 208 8.11 6.65 -9.74
CA ALA A 208 7.32 6.00 -10.77
C ALA A 208 7.40 6.73 -12.11
N ASN A 209 7.52 8.05 -12.11
CA ASN A 209 7.66 8.85 -13.30
C ASN A 209 8.97 8.53 -14.02
N GLU A 210 10.08 8.54 -13.29
CA GLU A 210 11.41 8.23 -13.80
C GLU A 210 11.47 6.80 -14.38
N LEU A 211 10.92 5.82 -13.64
CA LEU A 211 10.99 4.41 -14.03
C LEU A 211 10.06 4.08 -15.21
N TYR A 212 8.78 4.47 -15.17
CA TYR A 212 7.77 3.95 -16.10
C TYR A 212 7.34 4.93 -17.17
N SER A 213 7.45 6.24 -16.96
CA SER A 213 6.95 7.20 -17.95
C SER A 213 7.83 7.20 -19.19
N GLY A 214 7.19 7.43 -20.33
CA GLY A 214 7.86 7.46 -21.62
C GLY A 214 6.99 6.96 -22.76
N VAL A 215 7.61 6.95 -23.94
CA VAL A 215 7.02 6.42 -25.16
C VAL A 215 7.55 5.02 -25.39
N TYR A 216 6.65 4.10 -25.70
CA TYR A 216 6.95 2.71 -26.00
C TYR A 216 6.48 2.40 -27.42
N VAL A 217 7.33 1.77 -28.23
CA VAL A 217 7.03 1.47 -29.63
C VAL A 217 7.37 0.03 -29.98
N SER A 218 6.67 -0.54 -30.96
CA SER A 218 7.02 -1.86 -31.46
C SER A 218 8.30 -1.79 -32.29
N GLN A 219 9.23 -2.74 -32.06
CA GLN A 219 10.54 -2.79 -32.74
C GLN A 219 10.95 -4.23 -33.02
N GLY A 220 11.74 -4.44 -34.08
CA GLY A 220 12.29 -5.74 -34.47
C GLY A 220 11.51 -6.45 -35.59
N ALA A 221 12.03 -7.61 -36.03
CA ALA A 221 11.50 -8.35 -37.18
C ALA A 221 10.08 -8.91 -36.98
N SER A 222 9.63 -9.07 -35.74
CA SER A 222 8.28 -9.52 -35.38
C SER A 222 7.43 -8.41 -34.77
N ALA A 223 7.82 -7.15 -35.00
CA ALA A 223 7.09 -5.98 -34.52
C ALA A 223 5.66 -5.96 -35.08
N MET A 224 4.69 -5.63 -34.23
CA MET A 224 3.36 -5.31 -34.71
C MET A 224 3.43 -3.89 -35.30
N PRO A 225 3.11 -3.70 -36.59
CA PRO A 225 3.21 -2.40 -37.24
C PRO A 225 2.27 -1.40 -36.58
N ASN A 226 2.58 -0.12 -36.64
CA ASN A 226 1.72 0.98 -36.15
C ASN A 226 1.23 0.77 -34.71
N SER A 227 2.10 0.30 -33.81
CA SER A 227 1.78 0.08 -32.40
C SER A 227 2.66 0.92 -31.48
N SER A 228 2.01 1.64 -30.56
CA SER A 228 2.67 2.51 -29.60
C SER A 228 1.89 2.62 -28.29
N LEU A 229 2.57 2.99 -27.21
CA LEU A 229 1.99 3.22 -25.89
C LEU A 229 2.71 4.40 -25.24
N ILE A 230 1.97 5.30 -24.62
CA ILE A 230 2.51 6.45 -23.90
C ILE A 230 2.05 6.38 -22.46
N ILE A 231 3.00 6.31 -21.54
CA ILE A 231 2.76 6.25 -20.10
C ILE A 231 3.28 7.52 -19.44
N THR A 232 2.51 8.06 -18.49
CA THR A 232 2.89 9.19 -17.66
C THR A 232 2.39 9.03 -16.22
N THR A 233 2.83 9.90 -15.32
CA THR A 233 2.22 10.08 -14.00
C THR A 233 1.43 11.38 -13.94
N ASP A 234 0.47 11.49 -13.02
CA ASP A 234 -0.31 12.70 -12.82
C ASP A 234 -0.49 12.96 -11.31
N PRO A 235 -0.12 14.15 -10.79
CA PRO A 235 -0.29 14.48 -9.37
C PRO A 235 -1.74 14.41 -8.89
N LYS A 236 -2.71 14.60 -9.78
CA LYS A 236 -4.15 14.68 -9.47
C LYS A 236 -4.87 13.34 -9.57
N LYS A 237 -4.13 12.23 -9.68
CA LYS A 237 -4.68 11.07 -10.36
C LYS A 237 -3.85 9.81 -9.95
N PRO A 238 -4.45 8.72 -9.41
CA PRO A 238 -3.69 7.56 -8.89
C PRO A 238 -3.15 6.61 -9.96
N GLY A 239 -2.02 5.93 -9.70
CA GLY A 239 -1.44 4.96 -10.64
C GLY A 239 -0.85 5.60 -11.90
N LEU A 240 -0.27 4.79 -12.78
CA LEU A 240 0.31 5.27 -14.04
C LEU A 240 -0.82 5.56 -15.03
N GLY A 241 -0.80 6.72 -15.69
CA GLY A 241 -1.73 7.05 -16.76
C GLY A 241 -1.24 6.52 -18.10
N ILE A 242 -2.12 5.87 -18.86
CA ILE A 242 -1.91 5.58 -20.27
C ILE A 242 -2.55 6.71 -21.07
N VAL A 243 -1.71 7.56 -21.68
CA VAL A 243 -2.16 8.72 -22.47
C VAL A 243 -2.63 8.29 -23.86
N SER A 244 -1.92 7.32 -24.44
CA SER A 244 -2.24 6.77 -25.75
C SER A 244 -1.84 5.31 -25.79
N TRP A 245 -2.69 4.48 -26.37
CA TRP A 245 -2.39 3.07 -26.64
C TRP A 245 -2.94 2.69 -28.01
N ILE A 246 -2.04 2.55 -28.97
CA ILE A 246 -2.35 2.16 -30.34
C ILE A 246 -1.79 0.76 -30.60
N SER A 247 -2.60 -0.11 -31.20
CA SER A 247 -2.16 -1.42 -31.66
C SER A 247 -2.62 -1.64 -33.10
N ASN A 248 -1.66 -1.76 -34.04
CA ASN A 248 -1.94 -1.87 -35.47
C ASN A 248 -2.93 -0.79 -36.00
N GLY A 249 -2.71 0.46 -35.59
CA GLY A 249 -3.57 1.59 -35.95
C GLY A 249 -4.89 1.71 -35.16
N THR A 250 -5.24 0.73 -34.32
CA THR A 250 -6.46 0.76 -33.49
C THR A 250 -6.21 1.46 -32.17
N ASN A 251 -7.11 2.38 -31.76
CA ASN A 251 -7.10 2.96 -30.41
C ASN A 251 -7.65 1.95 -29.40
N MET A 252 -6.73 1.36 -28.63
CA MET A 252 -7.06 0.26 -27.73
C MET A 252 -7.70 0.71 -26.42
N ILE A 253 -7.54 1.97 -25.99
CA ILE A 253 -8.26 2.48 -24.81
C ILE A 253 -9.76 2.49 -25.10
N GLU A 254 -10.14 3.08 -26.23
CA GLU A 254 -11.53 3.14 -26.70
C GLU A 254 -12.11 1.74 -26.90
N THR A 255 -11.36 0.88 -27.60
CA THR A 255 -11.78 -0.52 -27.83
C THR A 255 -11.96 -1.28 -26.52
N ALA A 256 -11.08 -1.09 -25.52
CA ALA A 256 -11.21 -1.76 -24.23
C ALA A 256 -12.49 -1.34 -23.49
N ILE A 257 -12.83 -0.05 -23.50
CA ILE A 257 -14.08 0.47 -22.90
C ILE A 257 -15.31 -0.11 -23.61
N GLN A 258 -15.31 -0.15 -24.94
CA GLN A 258 -16.40 -0.72 -25.74
C GLN A 258 -16.59 -2.21 -25.44
N LEU A 259 -15.51 -2.98 -25.39
CA LEU A 259 -15.53 -4.39 -25.04
C LEU A 259 -16.02 -4.63 -23.59
N GLN A 260 -15.58 -3.80 -22.64
CA GLN A 260 -15.98 -3.91 -21.23
C GLN A 260 -17.46 -3.59 -21.03
N THR A 261 -18.00 -2.63 -21.77
CA THR A 261 -19.40 -2.19 -21.68
C THR A 261 -20.35 -3.00 -22.57
N GLY A 262 -19.82 -3.73 -23.56
CA GLY A 262 -20.61 -4.39 -24.59
C GLY A 262 -21.32 -3.40 -25.52
N SER A 263 -20.80 -2.18 -25.64
CA SER A 263 -21.38 -1.08 -26.42
C SER A 263 -20.40 -0.59 -27.48
N ASN A 264 -20.92 -0.18 -28.64
CA ASN A 264 -20.13 0.49 -29.69
C ASN A 264 -20.12 2.03 -29.52
N GLY A 265 -20.62 2.53 -28.39
CA GLY A 265 -20.61 3.97 -28.08
C GLY A 265 -19.18 4.50 -27.95
N THR A 266 -18.99 5.75 -28.36
CA THR A 266 -17.72 6.45 -28.13
C THR A 266 -17.70 7.00 -26.71
N ALA A 267 -16.61 6.75 -25.97
CA ALA A 267 -16.45 7.28 -24.62
C ALA A 267 -16.41 8.81 -24.64
N ALA A 268 -17.09 9.45 -23.70
CA ALA A 268 -17.06 10.90 -23.55
C ALA A 268 -15.67 11.40 -23.12
N ARG A 269 -15.00 10.65 -22.25
CA ARG A 269 -13.58 10.83 -21.91
C ARG A 269 -12.96 9.49 -21.51
N ALA A 270 -12.42 8.79 -22.51
CA ALA A 270 -11.68 7.55 -22.32
C ALA A 270 -10.41 7.77 -21.47
N GLU A 271 -10.29 7.02 -20.38
CA GLU A 271 -9.09 6.99 -19.54
C GLU A 271 -8.65 5.55 -19.26
N ALA A 272 -7.34 5.33 -19.21
CA ALA A 272 -6.75 4.05 -18.87
C ALA A 272 -5.62 4.25 -17.86
N ARG A 273 -5.62 3.43 -16.80
CA ARG A 273 -4.63 3.55 -15.71
C ARG A 273 -4.10 2.22 -15.25
N LEU A 274 -2.80 2.15 -15.03
CA LEU A 274 -2.12 0.94 -14.58
C LEU A 274 -1.89 0.97 -13.07
N TYR A 275 -2.20 -0.15 -12.42
CA TYR A 275 -1.99 -0.40 -11.00
C TYR A 275 -1.13 -1.65 -10.80
N TYR A 276 -0.11 -1.52 -9.96
CA TYR A 276 0.81 -2.62 -9.68
C TYR A 276 0.08 -3.75 -8.93
N THR A 277 0.20 -4.98 -9.42
CA THR A 277 -0.44 -6.14 -8.78
C THR A 277 0.34 -6.68 -7.58
N GLN A 278 1.55 -6.15 -7.34
CA GLN A 278 2.54 -6.71 -6.41
C GLN A 278 2.99 -8.14 -6.79
N LEU A 279 2.81 -8.51 -8.05
CA LEU A 279 3.36 -9.73 -8.61
C LEU A 279 4.61 -9.39 -9.41
N GLU A 280 5.72 -9.96 -8.97
CA GLU A 280 6.99 -9.85 -9.66
C GLU A 280 7.75 -11.17 -9.67
N THR A 281 8.56 -11.34 -10.71
CA THR A 281 9.57 -12.39 -10.78
C THR A 281 10.93 -11.73 -11.00
N GLN A 282 11.95 -12.25 -10.34
CA GLN A 282 13.32 -11.78 -10.50
C GLN A 282 14.21 -12.94 -10.96
N ALA A 283 14.94 -12.73 -12.04
CA ALA A 283 15.92 -13.67 -12.55
C ALA A 283 17.25 -13.50 -11.81
N LYS A 284 18.09 -14.55 -11.85
CA LYS A 284 19.39 -14.56 -11.15
C LYS A 284 20.37 -13.48 -11.64
N ASN A 285 20.21 -13.04 -12.88
CA ASN A 285 21.01 -11.97 -13.51
C ASN A 285 20.56 -10.56 -13.10
N GLY A 286 19.55 -10.43 -12.22
CA GLY A 286 19.04 -9.15 -11.74
C GLY A 286 17.87 -8.59 -12.57
N GLU A 287 17.58 -9.15 -13.75
CA GLU A 287 16.39 -8.78 -14.52
C GLU A 287 15.13 -9.11 -13.72
N LYS A 288 14.10 -8.26 -13.85
CA LYS A 288 12.82 -8.50 -13.19
C LYS A 288 11.65 -8.27 -14.14
N ARG A 289 10.53 -8.92 -13.84
CA ARG A 289 9.24 -8.69 -14.48
C ARG A 289 8.22 -8.29 -13.44
N GLN A 290 7.41 -7.29 -13.76
CA GLN A 290 6.33 -6.85 -12.89
C GLN A 290 5.01 -6.85 -13.64
N SER A 291 3.98 -7.40 -13.01
CA SER A 291 2.62 -7.45 -13.54
C SER A 291 1.81 -6.25 -13.06
N TRP A 292 1.09 -5.64 -13.99
CA TRP A 292 0.26 -4.46 -13.77
C TRP A 292 -1.11 -4.68 -14.41
N LYS A 293 -2.15 -4.23 -13.70
CA LYS A 293 -3.53 -4.26 -14.16
C LYS A 293 -3.98 -2.89 -14.64
N ALA A 294 -4.54 -2.83 -15.83
CA ALA A 294 -5.20 -1.65 -16.36
C ALA A 294 -6.65 -1.56 -15.86
N VAL A 295 -7.10 -0.35 -15.58
CA VAL A 295 -8.51 -0.01 -15.39
C VAL A 295 -8.88 0.96 -16.50
N TYR A 296 -9.96 0.64 -17.22
CA TYR A 296 -10.48 1.43 -18.33
C TYR A 296 -11.80 2.08 -17.92
N GLU A 297 -11.90 3.39 -18.05
CA GLU A 297 -13.06 4.16 -17.57
C GLU A 297 -13.46 5.22 -18.60
N ASP A 298 -14.76 5.42 -18.78
CA ASP A 298 -15.29 6.64 -19.37
C ASP A 298 -15.59 7.63 -18.25
N THR A 299 -14.74 8.63 -18.14
CA THR A 299 -14.78 9.63 -17.06
C THR A 299 -15.42 10.94 -17.50
N GLY A 300 -16.05 10.99 -18.69
CA GLY A 300 -16.61 12.21 -19.25
C GLY A 300 -17.97 12.59 -18.66
N PHE A 301 -18.59 11.69 -17.90
CA PHE A 301 -19.88 11.92 -17.26
C PHE A 301 -19.72 12.52 -15.86
N PRO A 302 -20.65 13.42 -15.45
CA PRO A 302 -20.65 13.97 -14.11
C PRO A 302 -20.83 12.84 -13.08
N SER A 303 -20.16 12.97 -11.93
CA SER A 303 -20.44 12.12 -10.79
C SER A 303 -21.91 12.28 -10.39
N ALA A 304 -22.56 11.18 -9.99
CA ALA A 304 -23.95 11.21 -9.57
C ALA A 304 -24.15 12.24 -8.44
N PRO A 305 -25.19 13.10 -8.52
CA PRO A 305 -25.35 14.21 -7.59
C PRO A 305 -25.78 13.73 -6.20
N GLY A 306 -25.29 14.42 -5.16
CA GLY A 306 -25.73 14.25 -3.78
C GLY A 306 -25.04 13.12 -3.01
N PRO A 307 -25.45 12.87 -1.74
CA PRO A 307 -24.95 11.75 -0.98
C PRO A 307 -25.48 10.45 -1.61
N LEU A 308 -24.58 9.70 -2.25
CA LEU A 308 -24.93 8.40 -2.82
C LEU A 308 -25.15 7.40 -1.68
N LEU A 309 -26.39 6.91 -1.54
CA LEU A 309 -26.73 5.91 -0.51
C LEU A 309 -26.36 4.49 -0.94
N PHE A 310 -26.54 4.18 -2.23
CA PHE A 310 -26.28 2.85 -2.80
C PHE A 310 -25.41 2.90 -4.05
N SER A 311 -25.42 4.02 -4.78
CA SER A 311 -24.63 4.19 -5.98
C SER A 311 -23.15 4.41 -5.63
N THR A 312 -22.25 3.98 -6.50
CA THR A 312 -20.82 4.17 -6.32
C THR A 312 -20.17 4.55 -7.65
N GLY A 313 -19.33 5.58 -7.64
CA GLY A 313 -18.40 5.86 -8.74
C GLY A 313 -17.12 5.01 -8.67
N CYS A 314 -16.97 4.20 -7.61
CA CYS A 314 -15.80 3.35 -7.38
C CYS A 314 -16.11 1.90 -7.76
N GLY A 315 -16.03 1.59 -9.06
CA GLY A 315 -16.28 0.26 -9.63
C GLY A 315 -15.05 -0.47 -10.17
N ALA A 316 -13.88 0.16 -10.14
CA ALA A 316 -12.65 -0.34 -10.77
C ALA A 316 -12.26 -1.78 -10.37
N TRP A 317 -12.60 -2.21 -9.16
CA TRP A 317 -12.27 -3.54 -8.65
C TRP A 317 -13.16 -4.67 -9.23
N VAL A 318 -14.31 -4.33 -9.82
CA VAL A 318 -15.29 -5.31 -10.34
C VAL A 318 -14.89 -5.83 -11.72
N GLY A 319 -14.36 -4.96 -12.58
CA GLY A 319 -14.09 -5.25 -13.98
C GLY A 319 -12.74 -5.92 -14.28
N LEU A 320 -11.96 -6.25 -13.25
CA LEU A 320 -10.62 -6.82 -13.43
C LEU A 320 -10.70 -8.17 -14.17
N THR A 321 -9.90 -8.33 -15.22
CA THR A 321 -9.89 -9.50 -16.12
C THR A 321 -11.24 -9.78 -16.79
N GLY A 322 -12.12 -8.77 -16.91
CA GLY A 322 -13.43 -8.93 -17.56
C GLY A 322 -13.35 -9.15 -19.07
N VAL A 323 -12.36 -8.56 -19.74
CA VAL A 323 -12.13 -8.73 -21.18
C VAL A 323 -10.90 -9.60 -21.41
N THR A 324 -11.05 -10.68 -22.16
CA THR A 324 -9.96 -11.60 -22.52
C THR A 324 -9.88 -11.81 -24.03
N TYR A 325 -8.68 -12.01 -24.55
CA TYR A 325 -8.45 -12.34 -25.96
C TYR A 325 -7.42 -13.48 -26.08
N GLY A 326 -7.85 -14.59 -26.68
CA GLY A 326 -7.06 -15.82 -26.73
C GLY A 326 -6.66 -16.32 -25.33
N SER A 327 -7.63 -16.35 -24.39
CA SER A 327 -7.46 -16.78 -23.00
C SER A 327 -6.49 -15.93 -22.14
N LEU A 328 -6.12 -14.74 -22.61
CA LEU A 328 -5.26 -13.82 -21.87
C LEU A 328 -6.01 -12.51 -21.57
N PRO A 329 -5.83 -11.94 -20.35
CA PRO A 329 -6.44 -10.67 -19.95
C PRO A 329 -5.99 -9.49 -20.81
N LEU A 330 -6.95 -8.69 -21.30
CA LEU A 330 -6.67 -7.45 -22.03
C LEU A 330 -6.12 -6.35 -21.11
N ASP A 331 -6.47 -6.41 -19.84
CA ASP A 331 -6.03 -5.48 -18.80
C ASP A 331 -4.66 -5.80 -18.20
N GLU A 332 -3.95 -6.82 -18.69
CA GLU A 332 -2.66 -7.23 -18.11
C GLU A 332 -1.47 -6.71 -18.91
N PHE A 333 -0.64 -5.91 -18.24
CA PHE A 333 0.60 -5.35 -18.76
C PHE A 333 1.77 -5.85 -17.92
N VAL A 334 2.77 -6.44 -18.59
CA VAL A 334 3.98 -6.93 -17.93
C VAL A 334 5.14 -6.04 -18.32
N PHE A 335 5.74 -5.37 -17.33
CA PHE A 335 6.96 -4.60 -17.52
C PHE A 335 8.18 -5.49 -17.34
N ASP A 336 9.08 -5.47 -18.31
CA ASP A 336 10.40 -6.08 -18.23
C ASP A 336 11.43 -5.02 -17.85
N PHE A 337 12.28 -5.35 -16.88
CA PHE A 337 13.39 -4.51 -16.47
C PHE A 337 14.72 -5.18 -16.79
N ASP A 338 15.71 -4.36 -17.07
CA ASP A 338 17.09 -4.81 -17.17
C ASP A 338 17.72 -5.08 -15.78
N SER A 339 18.96 -5.58 -15.78
CA SER A 339 19.73 -5.86 -14.57
C SER A 339 20.12 -4.60 -13.77
N THR A 340 19.99 -3.41 -14.35
CA THR A 340 20.25 -2.12 -13.68
C THR A 340 19.00 -1.57 -12.97
N GLY A 341 17.85 -2.20 -13.18
CA GLY A 341 16.58 -1.81 -12.56
C GLY A 341 15.75 -0.83 -13.38
N ASN A 342 16.12 -0.57 -14.64
CA ASN A 342 15.38 0.31 -15.55
C ASN A 342 14.36 -0.47 -16.37
N VAL A 343 13.20 0.15 -16.64
CA VAL A 343 12.17 -0.44 -17.51
C VAL A 343 12.64 -0.41 -18.96
N ARG A 344 12.71 -1.60 -19.57
CA ARG A 344 13.11 -1.78 -20.98
C ARG A 344 11.90 -1.89 -21.91
N SER A 345 10.88 -2.62 -21.49
CA SER A 345 9.71 -2.90 -22.33
C SER A 345 8.48 -3.16 -21.50
N VAL A 346 7.33 -3.11 -22.17
CA VAL A 346 6.04 -3.50 -21.64
C VAL A 346 5.31 -4.37 -22.64
N THR A 347 4.74 -5.47 -22.15
CA THR A 347 3.99 -6.43 -22.96
C THR A 347 2.54 -6.44 -22.53
N ASN A 348 1.61 -6.22 -23.46
CA ASN A 348 0.20 -6.53 -23.21
C ASN A 348 -0.05 -8.01 -23.50
N LEU A 349 -0.54 -8.77 -22.51
CA LEU A 349 -0.64 -10.22 -22.63
C LEU A 349 -1.69 -10.67 -23.64
N ALA A 350 -2.88 -10.06 -23.65
CA ALA A 350 -3.92 -10.35 -24.64
C ALA A 350 -3.39 -10.17 -26.07
N LEU A 351 -2.81 -9.01 -26.37
CA LEU A 351 -2.32 -8.70 -27.70
C LEU A 351 -1.00 -9.39 -28.06
N ARG A 352 -0.34 -10.05 -27.09
CA ARG A 352 0.97 -10.72 -27.24
C ARG A 352 2.00 -9.80 -27.90
N THR A 353 1.89 -8.51 -27.61
CA THR A 353 2.68 -7.45 -28.23
C THR A 353 3.57 -6.80 -27.18
N THR A 354 4.87 -6.83 -27.42
CA THR A 354 5.89 -6.15 -26.61
C THR A 354 6.25 -4.83 -27.27
N LEU A 355 6.20 -3.76 -26.47
CA LEU A 355 6.61 -2.41 -26.86
C LEU A 355 7.84 -2.02 -26.05
N TYR A 356 8.86 -1.48 -26.71
CA TYR A 356 10.13 -1.12 -26.09
C TYR A 356 10.16 0.36 -25.76
N LYS A 357 10.65 0.70 -24.55
CA LYS A 357 10.79 2.08 -24.09
C LYS A 357 11.81 2.79 -24.98
N VAL A 358 11.45 3.93 -25.53
CA VAL A 358 12.32 4.75 -26.37
C VAL A 358 13.29 5.52 -25.47
N ASP A 359 14.58 5.44 -25.78
CA ASP A 359 15.58 6.35 -25.22
C ASP A 359 15.49 7.70 -25.93
N LEU A 360 14.89 8.68 -25.24
CA LEU A 360 14.71 10.04 -25.74
C LEU A 360 16.03 10.83 -25.83
N HIS A 361 17.09 10.40 -25.14
CA HIS A 361 18.41 11.03 -25.23
C HIS A 361 19.23 10.53 -26.43
N GLN A 362 18.94 9.33 -26.94
CA GLN A 362 19.63 8.74 -28.09
C GLN A 362 18.86 8.86 -29.41
N SER A 363 17.61 9.33 -29.37
CA SER A 363 16.72 9.35 -30.55
C SER A 363 16.42 10.75 -31.07
N THR A 364 17.43 11.41 -31.65
CA THR A 364 17.25 12.73 -32.30
C THR A 364 16.26 12.70 -33.47
N ASP A 365 16.07 11.54 -34.11
CA ASP A 365 15.21 11.37 -35.30
C ASP A 365 13.74 11.03 -34.97
N LEU A 366 13.41 10.70 -33.71
CA LEU A 366 12.04 10.36 -33.28
C LEU A 366 11.23 11.57 -32.79
N LEU A 367 11.91 12.66 -32.40
CA LEU A 367 11.30 13.90 -31.90
C LEU A 367 10.27 14.53 -32.87
N PRO A 368 10.51 14.63 -34.19
CA PRO A 368 9.56 15.26 -35.10
C PRO A 368 8.28 14.44 -35.33
N ALA A 369 8.40 13.10 -35.39
CA ALA A 369 7.25 12.21 -35.59
C ALA A 369 6.39 12.06 -34.33
N LEU A 370 7.01 12.14 -33.14
CA LEU A 370 6.31 12.16 -31.85
C LEU A 370 5.63 13.50 -31.56
N CYS A 371 6.18 14.63 -32.04
CA CYS A 371 5.62 15.95 -31.72
C CYS A 371 4.23 16.22 -32.29
N ASN A 372 3.80 15.53 -33.34
CA ASN A 372 2.45 15.71 -33.90
C ASN A 372 1.32 15.23 -32.96
N ASN A 373 1.62 14.33 -32.01
CA ASN A 373 0.62 13.78 -31.07
C ASN A 373 0.98 13.97 -29.57
N VAL A 374 2.24 14.30 -29.24
CA VAL A 374 2.76 14.25 -27.85
C VAL A 374 3.14 15.64 -27.31
N CYS A 375 3.62 16.55 -28.15
CA CYS A 375 4.11 17.86 -27.71
C CYS A 375 3.06 18.79 -27.05
N PRO A 376 1.73 18.68 -27.28
CA PRO A 376 0.76 19.44 -26.50
C PRO A 376 0.74 19.10 -25.00
N PHE A 377 1.21 17.91 -24.61
CA PHE A 377 1.18 17.43 -23.21
C PHE A 377 2.50 17.60 -22.45
N LEU A 378 3.60 17.94 -23.14
CA LEU A 378 4.92 18.21 -22.54
C LEU A 378 5.15 19.70 -22.19
N VAL A 379 4.29 20.61 -22.67
CA VAL A 379 4.49 22.07 -22.55
C VAL A 379 3.65 22.72 -21.43
N GLN A 380 2.83 21.96 -20.70
CA GLN A 380 2.12 22.47 -19.53
C GLN A 380 2.81 21.99 -18.25
N HIS A 381 3.82 22.77 -17.85
CA HIS A 381 4.49 22.70 -16.54
C HIS A 381 3.56 23.10 -15.38
#